data_AF-A0A832BPB5-F1
#
_entry.id   AF-A0A832BPB5-F1
#
_cell.length_a   1.000
_cell.length_b   1.000
_cell.length_c   1.000
_cell.angle_alpha   90.00
_cell.angle_beta   90.00
_cell.angle_gamma   90.00
#
_symmetry.space_group_name_H-M   'P 1'
#
loop_
_entity.id
_entity.type
_entity.pdbx_description
1 polymer ?
#
loop_
_entity_poly.entity_id
_entity_poly.type
_entity_poly.pdbx_seq_one_letter_code
_entity_poly.pdbx_strand_id
1 'polypeptide(L)'
;MVIDEESIDNGNPPNNFSETDVNDQLATIGQRLPLRYFRENVGKEIELYTGEVGDEGWHALKTIPNSWINAGPTNIGARNFLLAGPGLGGGEDGPEVLLDKIPNVTPLRARGLKMLTGKTVLAVVYDGDVSINYGPLDGNLQGANLGVVALEVLSVRRRTDGSSGSLPIVRVRIVSAEAASNAVLKLFSNAPVPKSSSEPFDINPPANTPAIVLTDAR
;
A
#
# COMPACT_ATOMS: atom_id res chain seq x y z
N MET A 1 -0.69 4.57 -2.24
CA MET A 1 -0.30 3.15 -2.37
C MET A 1 -1.36 2.31 -1.68
N VAL A 2 -1.28 0.98 -1.78
CA VAL A 2 -2.05 0.09 -0.92
C VAL A 2 -1.10 -0.90 -0.26
N ILE A 3 -1.46 -1.33 0.95
CA ILE A 3 -0.76 -2.32 1.77
C ILE A 3 -1.84 -3.32 2.19
N ASP A 4 -1.55 -4.60 2.19
CA ASP A 4 -2.49 -5.65 2.64
C ASP A 4 -1.94 -6.41 3.87
N GLU A 5 -2.64 -7.48 4.22
CA GLU A 5 -2.47 -8.22 5.48
C GLU A 5 -1.06 -8.80 5.64
N GLU A 6 -0.40 -9.15 4.53
CA GLU A 6 0.97 -9.66 4.49
C GLU A 6 2.03 -8.67 5.03
N SER A 7 1.65 -7.42 5.28
CA SER A 7 2.51 -6.44 5.92
C SER A 7 1.97 -5.86 7.23
N ILE A 8 0.68 -5.52 7.26
CA ILE A 8 0.04 -4.89 8.42
C ILE A 8 -1.28 -5.59 8.68
N ASP A 9 -1.27 -6.46 9.67
CA ASP A 9 -2.45 -7.09 10.24
C ASP A 9 -2.18 -7.46 11.72
N ASN A 10 -3.22 -7.85 12.45
CA ASN A 10 -3.10 -8.34 13.82
C ASN A 10 -2.42 -9.71 13.90
N GLY A 11 -1.61 -9.91 14.93
CA GLY A 11 -0.86 -11.15 15.13
C GLY A 11 0.34 -11.32 14.21
N ASN A 12 0.48 -10.48 13.17
CA ASN A 12 1.57 -10.60 12.21
C ASN A 12 2.92 -10.11 12.78
N PRO A 13 4.00 -10.91 12.64
CA PRO A 13 5.33 -10.46 12.99
C PRO A 13 5.80 -9.32 12.06
N PRO A 14 6.76 -8.49 12.47
CA PRO A 14 7.51 -8.59 13.73
C PRO A 14 6.84 -7.84 14.89
N ASN A 15 5.77 -7.09 14.64
CA ASN A 15 5.17 -6.21 15.65
C ASN A 15 4.09 -6.90 16.49
N ASN A 16 3.44 -7.95 15.95
CA ASN A 16 2.34 -8.68 16.58
C ASN A 16 1.24 -7.72 17.06
N PHE A 17 0.76 -6.86 16.15
CA PHE A 17 -0.29 -5.89 16.46
C PHE A 17 -1.52 -6.60 17.03
N SER A 18 -2.21 -5.97 17.98
CA SER A 18 -3.56 -6.44 18.36
C SER A 18 -4.59 -6.03 17.32
N GLU A 19 -5.76 -6.67 17.32
CA GLU A 19 -6.92 -6.26 16.51
C GLU A 19 -7.16 -4.74 16.65
N THR A 20 -7.11 -4.23 17.89
CA THR A 20 -7.34 -2.80 18.17
C THR A 20 -6.23 -1.87 17.70
N ASP A 21 -5.00 -2.36 17.53
CA ASP A 21 -3.87 -1.55 17.04
C ASP A 21 -4.03 -1.21 15.56
N VAL A 22 -4.58 -2.16 14.80
CA VAL A 22 -4.79 -2.06 13.35
C VAL A 22 -6.25 -1.83 12.96
N ASN A 23 -7.14 -1.58 13.92
CA ASN A 23 -8.57 -1.33 13.69
C ASN A 23 -9.32 -2.51 13.05
N ASP A 24 -8.87 -3.75 13.26
CA ASP A 24 -9.52 -4.95 12.72
C ASP A 24 -11.01 -5.03 13.12
N GLN A 25 -11.32 -4.69 14.38
CA GLN A 25 -12.70 -4.62 14.88
C GLN A 25 -13.58 -3.54 14.20
N LEU A 26 -12.97 -2.65 13.41
CA LEU A 26 -13.65 -1.60 12.63
C LEU A 26 -13.51 -1.84 11.11
N ALA A 27 -12.93 -2.97 10.70
CA ALA A 27 -12.67 -3.30 9.32
C ALA A 27 -13.99 -3.33 8.54
N THR A 28 -14.06 -2.51 7.51
CA THR A 28 -15.22 -2.44 6.63
C THR A 28 -14.84 -1.78 5.31
N ILE A 29 -15.69 -1.93 4.31
CA ILE A 29 -15.53 -1.27 3.01
C ILE A 29 -15.49 0.25 3.24
N GLY A 30 -14.45 0.90 2.71
CA GLY A 30 -14.33 2.35 2.79
C GLY A 30 -13.85 2.91 4.13
N GLN A 31 -13.40 2.07 5.06
CA GLN A 31 -12.73 2.54 6.27
C GLN A 31 -11.45 3.31 5.90
N ARG A 32 -11.33 4.57 6.34
CA ARG A 32 -10.18 5.46 6.04
C ARG A 32 -9.65 6.17 7.28
N LEU A 33 -10.10 5.78 8.47
CA LEU A 33 -9.49 6.30 9.70
C LEU A 33 -8.04 5.85 9.79
N PRO A 34 -7.12 6.70 10.30
CA PRO A 34 -5.76 6.27 10.58
C PRO A 34 -5.75 5.08 11.55
N LEU A 35 -4.90 4.09 11.27
CA LEU A 35 -4.72 2.94 12.16
C LEU A 35 -4.30 3.41 13.55
N ARG A 36 -4.91 2.86 14.60
CA ARG A 36 -4.78 3.37 15.97
C ARG A 36 -3.34 3.44 16.43
N TYR A 37 -2.59 2.34 16.31
CA TYR A 37 -1.19 2.28 16.73
C TYR A 37 -0.35 3.32 15.98
N PHE A 38 -0.55 3.47 14.68
CA PHE A 38 0.22 4.38 13.85
C PHE A 38 -0.09 5.85 14.18
N ARG A 39 -1.36 6.17 14.43
CA ARG A 39 -1.76 7.50 14.90
C ARG A 39 -1.13 7.85 16.26
N GLU A 40 -1.08 6.90 17.18
CA GLU A 40 -0.62 7.12 18.55
C GLU A 40 0.93 7.06 18.69
N ASN A 41 1.63 6.56 17.67
CA ASN A 41 3.09 6.36 17.69
C ASN A 41 3.83 7.13 16.58
N VAL A 42 3.32 8.30 16.16
CA VAL A 42 4.02 9.17 15.21
C VAL A 42 5.44 9.48 15.70
N GLY A 43 6.42 9.34 14.81
CA GLY A 43 7.85 9.49 15.08
C GLY A 43 8.55 8.19 15.49
N LYS A 44 7.82 7.15 15.88
CA LYS A 44 8.41 5.84 16.21
C LYS A 44 8.94 5.15 14.95
N GLU A 45 10.06 4.47 15.10
CA GLU A 45 10.61 3.62 14.05
C GLU A 45 10.26 2.16 14.32
N ILE A 46 9.75 1.48 13.30
CA ILE A 46 9.36 0.07 13.35
C ILE A 46 9.89 -0.66 12.12
N GLU A 47 9.92 -1.98 12.19
CA GLU A 47 10.15 -2.84 11.03
C GLU A 47 8.83 -3.47 10.60
N LEU A 48 8.65 -3.61 9.29
CA LEU A 48 7.51 -4.30 8.69
C LEU A 48 8.04 -5.40 7.78
N TYR A 49 7.40 -6.56 7.86
CA TYR A 49 7.53 -7.58 6.82
C TYR A 49 6.65 -7.16 5.65
N THR A 50 6.96 -7.62 4.44
CA THR A 50 6.26 -7.19 3.22
C THR A 50 5.80 -8.39 2.39
N GLY A 51 5.39 -9.46 3.06
CA GLY A 51 4.98 -10.72 2.45
C GLY A 51 6.11 -11.53 1.81
N GLU A 52 5.74 -12.30 0.78
CA GLU A 52 6.59 -13.20 0.03
C GLU A 52 6.42 -13.00 -1.49
N VAL A 53 7.32 -13.55 -2.29
CA VAL A 53 7.15 -13.50 -3.75
C VAL A 53 5.89 -14.25 -4.15
N GLY A 54 4.94 -13.54 -4.76
CA GLY A 54 3.63 -14.03 -5.14
C GLY A 54 2.52 -13.72 -4.14
N ASP A 55 2.89 -13.12 -3.01
CA ASP A 55 1.99 -12.71 -1.93
C ASP A 55 2.53 -11.42 -1.29
N GLU A 56 2.50 -10.34 -2.06
CA GLU A 56 3.28 -9.14 -1.77
C GLU A 56 2.54 -8.15 -0.86
N GLY A 57 3.12 -7.82 0.29
CA GLY A 57 2.52 -6.89 1.26
C GLY A 57 2.24 -5.46 0.77
N TRP A 58 2.93 -5.00 -0.28
CA TRP A 58 3.02 -3.58 -0.66
C TRP A 58 2.80 -3.41 -2.15
N HIS A 59 1.91 -2.48 -2.50
CA HIS A 59 1.50 -2.27 -3.88
C HIS A 59 1.54 -0.78 -4.29
N ALA A 60 2.24 -0.49 -5.39
CA ALA A 60 2.24 0.83 -5.99
C ALA A 60 1.04 1.01 -6.94
N LEU A 61 0.32 2.12 -6.77
CA LEU A 61 -0.64 2.61 -7.77
C LEU A 61 0.13 3.49 -8.74
N LYS A 62 0.33 3.04 -9.98
CA LYS A 62 1.08 3.80 -11.00
C LYS A 62 0.19 4.67 -11.87
N THR A 63 -1.12 4.45 -11.82
CA THR A 63 -2.13 5.15 -12.60
C THR A 63 -3.35 5.39 -11.73
N ILE A 64 -3.98 6.55 -11.88
CA ILE A 64 -5.28 6.84 -11.30
C ILE A 64 -6.30 6.78 -12.44
N PRO A 65 -7.31 5.89 -12.37
CA PRO A 65 -8.37 5.85 -13.36
C PRO A 65 -9.14 7.18 -13.40
N ASN A 66 -9.49 7.65 -14.60
CA ASN A 66 -10.30 8.86 -14.76
C ASN A 66 -11.65 8.79 -14.03
N SER A 67 -12.20 7.58 -13.86
CA SER A 67 -13.43 7.37 -13.10
C SER A 67 -13.32 7.85 -11.65
N TRP A 68 -12.11 7.80 -11.06
CA TRP A 68 -11.88 8.23 -9.69
C TRP A 68 -11.95 9.75 -9.53
N ILE A 69 -11.67 10.52 -10.58
CA ILE A 69 -11.73 12.00 -10.56
C ILE A 69 -13.14 12.49 -10.23
N ASN A 70 -14.17 11.77 -10.70
CA ASN A 70 -15.57 12.15 -10.50
C ASN A 70 -16.19 11.46 -9.27
N ALA A 71 -15.44 10.60 -8.59
CA ALA A 71 -15.90 9.78 -7.48
C ALA A 71 -15.66 10.44 -6.12
N GLY A 72 -15.80 11.77 -6.02
CA GLY A 72 -15.60 12.48 -4.75
C GLY A 72 -15.65 13.99 -4.90
N PRO A 73 -15.42 14.73 -3.79
CA PRO A 73 -15.58 16.19 -3.78
C PRO A 73 -14.42 16.94 -4.47
N THR A 74 -13.40 16.22 -4.94
CA THR A 74 -12.19 16.81 -5.51
C THR A 74 -12.01 16.38 -6.96
N ASN A 75 -11.24 17.14 -7.73
CA ASN A 75 -10.82 16.77 -9.08
C ASN A 75 -9.50 15.98 -9.11
N ILE A 76 -9.15 15.33 -8.00
CA ILE A 76 -7.92 14.55 -7.82
C ILE A 76 -8.33 13.13 -7.45
N GLY A 77 -8.23 12.17 -8.38
CA GLY A 77 -8.75 10.83 -8.18
C GLY A 77 -8.10 10.09 -7.01
N ALA A 78 -6.80 10.26 -6.77
CA ALA A 78 -6.14 9.66 -5.61
C ALA A 78 -6.67 10.21 -4.27
N ARG A 79 -7.09 11.48 -4.24
CA ARG A 79 -7.69 12.09 -3.04
C ARG A 79 -9.10 11.55 -2.82
N ASN A 80 -9.87 11.37 -3.88
CA ASN A 80 -11.19 10.74 -3.80
C ASN A 80 -11.12 9.28 -3.31
N PHE A 81 -10.07 8.53 -3.70
CA PHE A 81 -9.81 7.19 -3.18
C PHE A 81 -9.49 7.17 -1.69
N LEU A 82 -8.66 8.11 -1.21
CA LEU A 82 -8.33 8.27 0.21
C LEU A 82 -9.53 8.71 1.07
N LEU A 83 -10.51 9.38 0.45
CA LEU A 83 -11.75 9.81 1.12
C LEU A 83 -12.87 8.78 1.02
N ALA A 84 -12.62 7.61 0.40
CA ALA A 84 -13.64 6.60 0.12
C ALA A 84 -14.90 7.21 -0.54
N GLY A 85 -14.72 7.98 -1.60
CA GLY A 85 -15.86 8.55 -2.31
C GLY A 85 -16.72 7.50 -3.05
N PRO A 86 -17.83 7.90 -3.70
CA PRO A 86 -18.78 6.98 -4.31
C PRO A 86 -18.14 5.97 -5.28
N GLY A 87 -18.30 4.67 -5.00
CA GLY A 87 -17.69 3.58 -5.79
C GLY A 87 -16.22 3.28 -5.44
N LEU A 88 -15.60 4.02 -4.51
CA LEU A 88 -14.23 3.88 -4.00
C LEU A 88 -14.16 3.49 -2.51
N GLY A 89 -15.23 2.89 -2.01
CA GLY A 89 -15.47 2.51 -0.63
C GLY A 89 -16.71 3.19 -0.02
N GLY A 90 -17.27 4.20 -0.68
CA GLY A 90 -18.48 4.90 -0.23
C GLY A 90 -19.61 4.89 -1.25
N GLY A 91 -20.74 5.47 -0.88
CA GLY A 91 -21.98 5.47 -1.68
C GLY A 91 -22.90 4.28 -1.35
N GLU A 92 -24.19 4.41 -1.68
CA GLU A 92 -25.21 3.41 -1.35
C GLU A 92 -25.24 2.25 -2.37
N ASP A 93 -25.16 2.57 -3.67
CA ASP A 93 -25.24 1.59 -4.75
C ASP A 93 -23.85 1.28 -5.32
N GLY A 94 -23.35 0.08 -5.02
CA GLY A 94 -22.07 -0.40 -5.54
C GLY A 94 -20.87 0.37 -4.96
N PRO A 95 -20.63 0.30 -3.64
CA PRO A 95 -19.60 1.10 -2.97
C PRO A 95 -18.18 0.85 -3.49
N GLU A 96 -17.94 -0.22 -4.25
CA GLU A 96 -16.62 -0.62 -4.74
C GLU A 96 -16.59 -0.81 -6.27
N VAL A 97 -17.64 -0.38 -6.98
CA VAL A 97 -17.77 -0.61 -8.43
C VAL A 97 -16.61 -0.02 -9.26
N LEU A 98 -15.86 0.93 -8.69
CA LEU A 98 -14.71 1.57 -9.32
C LEU A 98 -13.36 1.03 -8.81
N LEU A 99 -13.37 -0.06 -8.03
CA LEU A 99 -12.20 -0.69 -7.43
C LEU A 99 -11.84 -2.05 -8.07
N ASP A 100 -12.59 -2.51 -9.07
CA ASP A 100 -12.24 -3.70 -9.86
C ASP A 100 -11.35 -3.34 -11.08
N LYS A 101 -10.42 -4.26 -11.43
CA LYS A 101 -9.52 -4.17 -12.60
C LYS A 101 -8.78 -2.84 -12.72
N ILE A 102 -8.18 -2.40 -11.63
CA ILE A 102 -7.42 -1.16 -11.58
C ILE A 102 -6.09 -1.35 -12.29
N PRO A 103 -5.80 -0.58 -13.37
CA PRO A 103 -4.61 -0.80 -14.17
C PRO A 103 -3.34 -0.45 -13.38
N ASN A 104 -2.30 -1.23 -13.61
CA ASN A 104 -0.95 -0.98 -13.08
C ASN A 104 -0.87 -0.92 -11.54
N VAL A 105 -1.75 -1.63 -10.82
CA VAL A 105 -1.51 -1.98 -9.41
C VAL A 105 -0.30 -2.92 -9.42
N THR A 106 0.83 -2.46 -8.87
CA THR A 106 2.13 -3.10 -9.06
C THR A 106 2.68 -3.60 -7.73
N PRO A 107 2.79 -4.93 -7.53
CA PRO A 107 3.45 -5.52 -6.39
C PRO A 107 4.89 -5.03 -6.24
N LEU A 108 5.27 -4.66 -5.02
CA LEU A 108 6.61 -4.17 -4.71
C LEU A 108 7.47 -5.26 -4.08
N ARG A 109 8.39 -5.75 -4.90
CA ARG A 109 9.49 -6.62 -4.45
C ARG A 109 10.73 -5.80 -4.07
N ALA A 110 11.85 -6.48 -3.81
CA ALA A 110 13.02 -5.86 -3.19
C ALA A 110 13.54 -4.59 -3.86
N ARG A 111 13.59 -4.56 -5.19
CA ARG A 111 14.01 -3.35 -5.94
C ARG A 111 13.02 -2.21 -5.76
N GLY A 112 11.71 -2.49 -5.86
CA GLY A 112 10.65 -1.48 -5.72
C GLY A 112 10.62 -0.89 -4.31
N LEU A 113 10.70 -1.75 -3.28
CA LEU A 113 10.81 -1.33 -1.88
C LEU A 113 12.06 -0.48 -1.66
N LYS A 114 13.23 -0.90 -2.17
CA LYS A 114 14.48 -0.15 -2.02
C LYS A 114 14.40 1.25 -2.64
N MET A 115 13.72 1.42 -3.77
CA MET A 115 13.50 2.71 -4.43
C MET A 115 12.70 3.71 -3.57
N LEU A 116 11.90 3.23 -2.61
CA LEU A 116 11.13 4.09 -1.70
C LEU A 116 11.99 4.69 -0.57
N THR A 117 13.25 4.28 -0.40
CA THR A 117 14.12 4.80 0.68
C THR A 117 14.17 6.34 0.66
N GLY A 118 13.90 6.95 1.81
CA GLY A 118 13.80 8.40 1.98
C GLY A 118 12.53 9.02 1.38
N LYS A 119 11.45 8.25 1.22
CA LYS A 119 10.14 8.73 0.77
C LYS A 119 9.08 8.45 1.82
N THR A 120 8.11 9.34 1.91
CA THR A 120 6.88 9.12 2.66
C THR A 120 5.86 8.43 1.77
N VAL A 121 5.39 7.28 2.21
CA VAL A 121 4.31 6.50 1.62
C VAL A 121 3.04 6.78 2.40
N LEU A 122 1.96 7.11 1.69
CA LEU A 122 0.59 7.14 2.21
C LEU A 122 -0.15 5.96 1.57
N ALA A 123 -0.74 5.10 2.40
CA ALA A 123 -1.39 3.88 1.96
C ALA A 123 -2.74 3.65 2.62
N VAL A 124 -3.67 3.10 1.85
CA VAL A 124 -4.85 2.39 2.38
C VAL A 124 -4.39 0.99 2.76
N VAL A 125 -4.75 0.55 3.95
CA VAL A 125 -4.44 -0.79 4.47
C VAL A 125 -5.68 -1.67 4.32
N TYR A 126 -5.52 -2.78 3.61
CA TYR A 126 -6.56 -3.78 3.39
C TYR A 126 -6.54 -4.81 4.51
N ASP A 127 -7.73 -5.31 4.82
CA ASP A 127 -7.95 -6.37 5.81
C ASP A 127 -7.60 -7.76 5.25
N GLY A 128 -7.62 -7.90 3.92
CA GLY A 128 -7.17 -9.11 3.25
C GLY A 128 -6.33 -8.81 2.02
N ASP A 129 -5.94 -9.87 1.32
CA ASP A 129 -5.09 -9.80 0.12
C ASP A 129 -5.58 -8.85 -0.99
N VAL A 130 -4.63 -8.09 -1.56
CA VAL A 130 -4.86 -7.40 -2.83
C VAL A 130 -4.60 -8.37 -3.99
N SER A 131 -5.66 -8.71 -4.72
CA SER A 131 -5.56 -9.64 -5.85
C SER A 131 -4.98 -8.97 -7.11
N ILE A 132 -4.01 -9.63 -7.74
CA ILE A 132 -3.31 -9.12 -8.93
C ILE A 132 -3.45 -10.07 -10.12
N ASN A 133 -3.91 -9.53 -11.25
CA ASN A 133 -3.79 -10.14 -12.56
C ASN A 133 -2.50 -9.67 -13.23
N TYR A 134 -1.80 -10.57 -13.94
CA TYR A 134 -0.53 -10.25 -14.61
C TYR A 134 -0.64 -10.21 -16.14
N GLY A 135 -1.83 -10.46 -16.72
CA GLY A 135 -2.08 -10.38 -18.16
C GLY A 135 -3.50 -9.93 -18.50
N PRO A 136 -3.79 -8.61 -18.54
CA PRO A 136 -2.90 -7.45 -18.28
C PRO A 136 -2.57 -7.25 -16.79
N LEU A 137 -1.61 -6.35 -16.48
CA LEU A 137 -1.34 -5.98 -15.08
C LEU A 137 -2.47 -5.09 -14.55
N ASP A 138 -3.36 -5.69 -13.78
CA ASP A 138 -4.44 -5.02 -13.06
C ASP A 138 -4.60 -5.60 -11.66
N GLY A 139 -5.16 -4.81 -10.75
CA GLY A 139 -5.45 -5.24 -9.39
C GLY A 139 -6.92 -5.07 -9.04
N ASN A 140 -7.44 -5.97 -8.23
CA ASN A 140 -8.72 -5.81 -7.56
C ASN A 140 -8.47 -5.18 -6.18
N LEU A 141 -9.03 -3.99 -5.99
CA LEU A 141 -8.90 -3.17 -4.79
C LEU A 141 -10.21 -3.17 -3.97
N GLN A 142 -11.09 -4.14 -4.19
CA GLN A 142 -12.30 -4.35 -3.40
C GLN A 142 -11.95 -5.13 -2.12
N GLY A 143 -12.79 -5.01 -1.11
CA GLY A 143 -12.64 -5.66 0.18
C GLY A 143 -12.66 -4.68 1.36
N ALA A 144 -12.73 -5.26 2.55
CA ALA A 144 -12.66 -4.50 3.78
C ALA A 144 -11.29 -3.81 3.93
N ASN A 145 -11.29 -2.66 4.58
CA ASN A 145 -10.09 -1.92 4.87
C ASN A 145 -9.93 -1.78 6.37
N LEU A 146 -8.69 -1.88 6.85
CA LEU A 146 -8.31 -1.56 8.21
C LEU A 146 -8.26 -0.04 8.43
N GLY A 147 -7.87 0.70 7.38
CA GLY A 147 -7.80 2.16 7.40
C GLY A 147 -6.66 2.73 6.58
N VAL A 148 -5.95 3.73 7.12
CA VAL A 148 -4.81 4.36 6.44
C VAL A 148 -3.58 4.49 7.33
N VAL A 149 -2.40 4.46 6.71
CA VAL A 149 -1.11 4.72 7.36
C VAL A 149 -0.26 5.66 6.52
N ALA A 150 0.64 6.38 7.17
CA ALA A 150 1.72 7.09 6.50
C ALA A 150 3.08 6.75 7.13
N LEU A 151 4.05 6.42 6.27
CA LEU A 151 5.33 5.82 6.66
C LEU A 151 6.46 6.47 5.87
N GLU A 152 7.48 7.01 6.55
CA GLU A 152 8.76 7.35 5.91
C GLU A 152 9.62 6.09 5.84
N VAL A 153 9.99 5.65 4.64
CA VAL A 153 10.85 4.48 4.46
C VAL A 153 12.30 4.86 4.75
N LEU A 154 12.89 4.29 5.81
CA LEU A 154 14.25 4.61 6.25
C LEU A 154 15.29 3.68 5.62
N SER A 155 15.00 2.38 5.58
CA SER A 155 15.91 1.39 4.99
C SER A 155 15.18 0.12 4.61
N VAL A 156 15.72 -0.60 3.63
CA VAL A 156 15.23 -1.90 3.18
C VAL A 156 16.39 -2.90 3.24
N ARG A 157 16.20 -4.03 3.92
CA ARG A 157 17.21 -5.07 4.11
C ARG A 157 16.64 -6.45 3.79
N ARG A 158 17.48 -7.34 3.25
CA ARG A 158 17.08 -8.72 2.99
C ARG A 158 16.57 -9.38 4.28
N ARG A 159 15.46 -10.13 4.16
CA ARG A 159 14.98 -11.02 5.22
C ARG A 159 15.69 -12.36 5.11
N THR A 160 16.26 -12.85 6.21
CA THR A 160 17.04 -14.10 6.24
C THR A 160 16.51 -15.11 7.26
N ASP A 161 15.44 -14.77 7.97
CA ASP A 161 14.76 -15.57 8.99
C ASP A 161 13.36 -16.04 8.53
N GLY A 162 13.06 -15.94 7.23
CA GLY A 162 11.83 -16.40 6.61
C GLY A 162 12.06 -17.52 5.59
N SER A 163 11.06 -17.76 4.75
CA SER A 163 11.15 -18.68 3.61
C SER A 163 12.17 -18.19 2.57
N SER A 164 12.51 -19.04 1.60
CA SER A 164 13.35 -18.62 0.48
C SER A 164 12.70 -17.52 -0.37
N GLY A 165 11.37 -17.38 -0.32
CA GLY A 165 10.59 -16.38 -1.04
C GLY A 165 10.27 -15.13 -0.22
N SER A 166 10.61 -15.09 1.07
CA SER A 166 10.29 -13.94 1.89
C SER A 166 10.88 -12.65 1.34
N LEU A 167 10.04 -11.62 1.25
CA LEU A 167 10.44 -10.30 0.79
C LEU A 167 11.20 -9.53 1.89
N PRO A 168 11.92 -8.45 1.51
CA PRO A 168 12.72 -7.67 2.44
C PRO A 168 11.95 -7.09 3.63
N ILE A 169 12.69 -6.89 4.71
CA ILE A 169 12.22 -6.11 5.85
C ILE A 169 12.38 -4.63 5.51
N VAL A 170 11.32 -3.85 5.76
CA VAL A 170 11.31 -2.40 5.59
C VAL A 170 11.29 -1.75 6.97
N ARG A 171 12.35 -1.01 7.30
CA ARG A 171 12.35 -0.12 8.46
C ARG A 171 11.73 1.21 8.06
N VAL A 172 10.72 1.62 8.81
CA VAL A 172 9.96 2.84 8.57
C VAL A 172 9.93 3.72 9.82
N ARG A 173 9.79 5.03 9.63
CA ARG A 173 9.32 5.95 10.67
C ARG A 173 7.85 6.25 10.44
N ILE A 174 7.05 6.08 11.47
CA ILE A 174 5.63 6.41 11.44
C ILE A 174 5.47 7.93 11.33
N VAL A 175 4.67 8.41 10.38
CA VAL A 175 4.34 9.83 10.24
C VAL A 175 2.83 10.04 10.25
N SER A 176 2.38 11.28 10.47
CA SER A 176 0.95 11.59 10.52
C SER A 176 0.28 11.34 9.16
N ALA A 177 -0.68 10.40 9.14
CA ALA A 177 -1.50 10.13 7.96
C ALA A 177 -2.35 11.34 7.55
N GLU A 178 -2.84 12.11 8.52
CA GLU A 178 -3.56 13.35 8.28
C GLU A 178 -2.68 14.38 7.56
N ALA A 179 -1.48 14.64 8.08
CA ALA A 179 -0.53 15.57 7.46
C ALA A 179 -0.11 15.09 6.04
N ALA A 180 0.16 13.80 5.88
CA ALA A 180 0.50 13.21 4.58
C ALA A 180 -0.65 13.30 3.57
N SER A 181 -1.90 13.11 4.01
CA SER A 181 -3.08 13.23 3.15
C SER A 181 -3.34 14.67 2.67
N ASN A 182 -2.88 15.68 3.41
CA ASN A 182 -2.99 17.09 3.04
C ASN A 182 -1.83 17.57 2.14
N ALA A 183 -0.78 16.78 1.96
CA ALA A 183 0.31 17.09 1.06
C ALA A 183 -0.07 16.89 -0.42
N VAL A 184 0.83 17.32 -1.32
CA VAL A 184 0.70 17.02 -2.75
C VAL A 184 0.95 15.52 -2.96
N LEU A 185 -0.09 14.82 -3.40
CA LEU A 185 -0.02 13.39 -3.67
C LEU A 185 0.69 13.10 -4.99
N LYS A 186 1.54 12.08 -4.98
CA LYS A 186 2.31 11.62 -6.13
C LYS A 186 2.21 10.11 -6.27
N LEU A 187 2.31 9.62 -7.50
CA LEU A 187 2.37 8.19 -7.82
C LEU A 187 3.80 7.76 -8.08
N PHE A 188 4.16 6.56 -7.63
CA PHE A 188 5.44 5.92 -7.95
C PHE A 188 5.37 5.29 -9.34
N SER A 189 5.58 6.10 -10.39
CA SER A 189 5.25 5.72 -11.77
C SER A 189 6.23 4.75 -12.42
N ASN A 190 7.49 4.66 -11.92
CA ASN A 190 8.49 3.71 -12.41
C ASN A 190 8.72 2.52 -11.45
N ALA A 191 7.72 2.15 -10.66
CA ALA A 191 7.76 0.90 -9.88
C ALA A 191 8.06 -0.28 -10.82
N PRO A 192 9.07 -1.14 -10.49
CA PRO A 192 9.40 -2.31 -11.29
C PRO A 192 8.20 -3.22 -11.48
N VAL A 193 7.91 -3.58 -12.73
CA VAL A 193 6.76 -4.42 -13.06
C VAL A 193 7.16 -5.89 -13.04
N PRO A 194 6.59 -6.73 -12.15
CA PRO A 194 6.76 -8.17 -12.22
C PRO A 194 6.11 -8.74 -13.49
N LYS A 195 6.68 -9.85 -14.00
CA LYS A 195 6.16 -10.57 -15.17
C LYS A 195 5.03 -11.54 -14.78
N SER A 196 5.08 -12.08 -13.56
CA SER A 196 4.10 -12.97 -12.97
C SER A 196 4.15 -12.89 -11.45
N SER A 197 3.25 -13.59 -10.77
CA SER A 197 3.29 -13.78 -9.31
C SER A 197 4.62 -14.36 -8.83
N SER A 198 5.37 -15.10 -9.63
CA SER A 198 6.65 -15.68 -9.23
C SER A 198 7.89 -15.00 -9.81
N GLU A 199 7.76 -14.23 -10.89
CA GLU A 199 8.91 -13.73 -11.66
C GLU A 199 8.88 -12.21 -11.85
N PRO A 200 10.00 -11.50 -11.59
CA PRO A 200 11.29 -12.01 -11.12
C PRO A 200 11.26 -12.36 -9.63
N PHE A 201 12.02 -13.36 -9.21
CA PHE A 201 12.21 -13.73 -7.79
C PHE A 201 13.10 -12.69 -7.04
N ASP A 202 12.61 -11.46 -6.93
CA ASP A 202 13.33 -10.26 -6.50
C ASP A 202 13.28 -10.06 -4.97
N ILE A 203 14.04 -10.88 -4.24
CA ILE A 203 14.10 -10.84 -2.77
C ILE A 203 15.32 -10.06 -2.21
N ASN A 204 16.25 -9.67 -3.07
CA ASN A 204 17.53 -9.07 -2.68
C ASN A 204 17.55 -7.58 -2.98
N PRO A 205 17.49 -6.69 -1.96
CA PRO A 205 17.59 -5.26 -2.20
C PRO A 205 18.92 -4.93 -2.89
N PRO A 206 18.90 -4.30 -4.08
CA PRO A 206 20.14 -3.98 -4.78
C PRO A 206 20.91 -2.87 -4.04
N ALA A 207 22.23 -2.84 -4.21
CA ALA A 207 23.07 -1.78 -3.64
C ALA A 207 22.69 -0.39 -4.18
N ASN A 208 22.35 -0.33 -5.47
CA ASN A 208 21.90 0.87 -6.17
C ASN A 208 20.56 0.62 -6.84
N THR A 209 19.69 1.63 -6.82
CA THR A 209 18.44 1.63 -7.57
C THR A 209 18.40 2.80 -8.55
N PRO A 210 17.65 2.69 -9.66
CA PRO A 210 17.30 3.89 -10.42
C PRO A 210 16.57 4.89 -9.52
N ALA A 211 16.64 6.17 -9.88
CA ALA A 211 15.87 7.20 -9.18
C ALA A 211 14.36 6.91 -9.30
N ILE A 212 13.63 7.16 -8.21
CA ILE A 212 12.18 7.13 -8.25
C ILE A 212 11.64 8.25 -9.13
N VAL A 213 10.65 7.94 -9.97
CA VAL A 213 9.90 8.90 -10.76
C VAL A 213 8.54 9.07 -10.11
N LEU A 214 8.20 10.33 -9.84
CA LEU A 214 6.95 10.72 -9.20
C LEU A 214 6.11 11.51 -10.17
N THR A 215 4.90 11.03 -10.45
CA THR A 215 3.92 11.73 -11.30
C THR A 215 2.77 12.26 -10.45
N ASP A 216 2.02 13.22 -10.99
CA ASP A 216 0.82 13.72 -10.32
C ASP A 216 -0.21 12.60 -10.14
N ALA A 217 -0.86 12.58 -8.98
CA ALA A 217 -1.89 11.61 -8.62
C ALA A 217 -3.31 12.10 -8.95
N ARG A 218 -3.46 12.78 -10.10
CA ARG A 218 -4.73 13.32 -10.58
C ARG A 218 -5.58 12.22 -11.17
#